data_AF-A0A927SN58-F1
#
_entry.id   AF-A0A927SN58-F1
#
_cell.length_a   1.000
_cell.length_b   1.000
_cell.length_c   1.000
_cell.angle_alpha   90.00
_cell.angle_beta   90.00
_cell.angle_gamma   90.00
#
_symmetry.space_group_name_H-M   'P 1'
#
loop_
_entity.id
_entity.type
_entity.pdbx_description
1 polymer ?
#
loop_
_entity_poly.entity_id
_entity_poly.type
_entity_poly.pdbx_seq_one_letter_code
_entity_poly.pdbx_strand_id
1 'polypeptide(L)'
;MNHIKTMRPIRKRNLLCALIMLIMLVCQFLPYWNVSEGMSLSIQTYIWFPDYHKELTDTLLPLVEQFPCNHAVTAALPVMILCLAGLIICLRKSAGRGAGILPVLAGGYGLIAYLLDPVMRAGAGLWLHIVVLALMLLAGVWTMRAPHETE
;
A
#
# COMPACT_ATOMS: atom_id res chain seq x y z
N MET A 1 18.45 -37.80 -7.48
CA MET A 1 17.27 -37.57 -8.33
C MET A 1 16.71 -36.20 -7.99
N ASN A 2 17.06 -35.17 -8.78
CA ASN A 2 16.70 -33.79 -8.49
C ASN A 2 15.21 -33.57 -8.81
N HIS A 3 14.39 -33.35 -7.79
CA HIS A 3 13.04 -32.80 -7.96
C HIS A 3 13.16 -31.36 -8.46
N ILE A 4 13.30 -31.19 -9.77
CA ILE A 4 13.01 -29.91 -10.40
C ILE A 4 11.50 -29.72 -10.23
N LYS A 5 11.09 -29.01 -9.18
CA LYS A 5 9.73 -28.51 -9.03
C LYS A 5 9.49 -27.58 -10.23
N THR A 6 8.79 -28.08 -11.23
CA THR A 6 8.29 -27.26 -12.33
C THR A 6 7.41 -26.18 -11.71
N MET A 7 7.89 -24.93 -11.74
CA MET A 7 7.11 -23.79 -11.26
C MET A 7 5.87 -23.68 -12.15
N ARG A 8 4.69 -23.86 -11.54
CA ARG A 8 3.44 -23.61 -12.26
C ARG A 8 3.41 -22.14 -12.69
N PRO A 9 3.00 -21.83 -13.93
CA PRO A 9 2.96 -20.46 -14.41
C PRO A 9 2.02 -19.61 -13.53
N ILE A 10 2.50 -18.42 -13.15
CA ILE A 10 1.70 -17.47 -12.37
C ILE A 10 0.56 -16.95 -13.24
N ARG A 11 -0.67 -16.98 -12.73
CA ARG A 11 -1.83 -16.41 -13.43
C ARG A 11 -1.65 -14.92 -13.66
N LYS A 12 -1.98 -14.44 -14.86
CA LYS A 12 -1.89 -13.02 -15.25
C LYS A 12 -2.55 -12.07 -14.25
N ARG A 13 -3.68 -12.48 -13.64
CA ARG A 13 -4.40 -11.70 -12.62
C ARG A 13 -3.59 -11.53 -11.33
N ASN A 14 -2.95 -12.60 -10.86
CA ASN A 14 -2.10 -12.57 -9.67
C ASN A 14 -0.85 -11.72 -9.92
N LEU A 15 -0.28 -11.80 -11.12
CA LEU A 15 0.83 -10.94 -11.54
C LEU A 15 0.42 -9.46 -11.55
N LEU A 16 -0.78 -9.14 -12.06
CA LEU A 16 -1.30 -7.77 -12.02
C LEU A 16 -1.47 -7.27 -10.58
N CYS A 17 -2.05 -8.08 -9.69
CA CYS A 17 -2.14 -7.73 -8.26
C CYS A 17 -0.75 -7.50 -7.66
N ALA A 18 0.20 -8.40 -7.90
CA ALA A 18 1.57 -8.24 -7.40
C ALA A 18 2.23 -6.94 -7.91
N LEU A 19 2.03 -6.60 -9.18
CA LEU A 19 2.55 -5.38 -9.78
C LEU A 19 1.94 -4.13 -9.12
N ILE A 20 0.62 -4.09 -8.94
CA ILE A 20 -0.04 -2.95 -8.31
C ILE A 20 0.39 -2.81 -6.84
N MET A 21 0.52 -3.92 -6.11
CA MET A 21 1.04 -3.90 -4.73
C MET A 21 2.48 -3.41 -4.67
N LEU A 22 3.32 -3.79 -5.64
CA LEU A 22 4.68 -3.29 -5.75
C LEU A 22 4.70 -1.78 -6.03
N ILE A 23 3.86 -1.30 -6.94
CA ILE A 23 3.71 0.13 -7.22
C ILE A 23 3.32 0.88 -5.94
N MET A 24 2.35 0.35 -5.18
CA MET A 24 1.95 0.94 -3.90
C MET A 24 3.11 1.02 -2.91
N LEU A 25 3.92 -0.03 -2.79
CA LEU A 25 5.12 -0.02 -1.94
C LEU A 25 6.09 1.07 -2.38
N VAL A 26 6.38 1.17 -3.68
CA VAL A 26 7.25 2.22 -4.22
C VAL A 26 6.69 3.61 -3.92
N CYS A 27 5.38 3.81 -4.10
CA CYS A 27 4.71 5.09 -3.81
C CYS A 27 4.91 5.56 -2.37
N GLN A 28 5.00 4.65 -1.40
CA GLN A 28 5.22 5.01 0.00
C GLN A 28 6.62 5.60 0.28
N PHE A 29 7.59 5.33 -0.60
CA PHE A 29 8.94 5.91 -0.55
C PHE A 29 9.11 7.12 -1.48
N LEU A 30 8.10 7.44 -2.30
CA LEU A 30 8.11 8.67 -3.10
C LEU A 30 7.73 9.87 -2.23
N PRO A 31 8.14 11.09 -2.63
CA PRO A 31 7.67 12.32 -2.02
C PRO A 31 6.14 12.37 -1.87
N TYR A 32 5.65 12.61 -0.66
CA TYR A 32 4.23 12.64 -0.34
C TYR A 32 3.80 13.97 0.27
N TRP A 33 4.50 14.46 1.29
CA TRP A 33 4.29 15.78 1.88
C TRP A 33 5.32 16.78 1.38
N ASN A 34 4.90 18.03 1.21
CA ASN A 34 5.76 19.17 0.93
C ASN A 34 5.84 20.01 2.21
N VAL A 35 7.04 20.33 2.66
CA VAL A 35 7.27 20.96 3.98
C VAL A 35 7.52 22.47 3.81
N SER A 36 8.55 22.84 3.05
CA SER A 36 8.87 24.21 2.63
C SER A 36 10.08 24.18 1.70
N GLU A 37 10.27 25.22 0.87
CA GLU A 37 11.47 25.44 0.03
C GLU A 37 12.02 24.20 -0.74
N GLY A 38 11.12 23.44 -1.36
CA GLY A 38 11.50 22.29 -2.19
C GLY A 38 11.85 21.02 -1.41
N MET A 39 11.75 21.03 -0.08
CA MET A 39 11.85 19.82 0.74
C MET A 39 10.55 19.02 0.69
N SER A 40 10.67 17.79 0.22
CA SER A 40 9.57 16.85 0.11
C SER A 40 9.91 15.55 0.82
N LEU A 41 9.00 15.03 1.63
CA LEU A 41 9.21 13.84 2.44
C LEU A 41 8.28 12.72 2.04
N SER A 42 8.82 11.50 2.00
CA SER A 42 8.03 10.29 1.81
C SER A 42 7.32 9.88 3.09
N ILE A 43 6.25 9.10 2.96
CA ILE A 43 5.52 8.55 4.09
C ILE A 43 6.44 7.70 4.97
N GLN A 44 7.25 6.85 4.36
CA GLN A 44 8.14 5.94 5.08
C GLN A 44 9.24 6.69 5.80
N THR A 45 9.87 7.69 5.17
CA THR A 45 10.90 8.50 5.83
C THR A 45 10.36 9.14 7.12
N TYR A 46 9.14 9.70 7.07
CA TYR A 46 8.51 10.28 8.25
C TYR A 46 8.17 9.24 9.32
N ILE A 47 7.62 8.09 8.95
CA ILE A 47 7.24 7.02 9.89
C ILE A 47 8.43 6.47 10.67
N TRP A 48 9.56 6.24 9.99
CA TRP A 48 10.75 5.66 10.61
C TRP A 48 11.56 6.69 11.41
N PHE A 49 11.50 7.96 11.01
CA PHE A 49 12.34 9.03 11.53
C PHE A 49 11.57 10.33 11.80
N PRO A 50 10.47 10.30 12.60
CA PRO A 50 9.60 11.46 12.78
C PRO A 50 10.33 12.64 13.44
N ASP A 51 11.19 12.36 14.42
CA ASP A 51 11.94 13.37 15.18
C ASP A 51 12.98 14.13 14.35
N TYR A 52 13.41 13.54 13.22
CA TYR A 52 14.35 14.15 12.28
C TYR A 52 13.69 15.16 11.34
N HIS A 53 12.36 15.24 11.35
CA HIS A 53 11.55 16.05 10.45
C HIS A 53 10.57 16.93 11.22
N LYS A 54 11.13 17.78 12.10
CA LYS A 54 10.36 18.72 12.93
C LYS A 54 9.51 19.67 12.11
N GLU A 55 10.03 20.21 11.00
CA GLU A 55 9.28 21.12 10.13
C GLU A 55 7.99 20.49 9.57
N LEU A 56 8.04 19.22 9.16
CA LEU A 56 6.84 18.50 8.72
C LEU A 56 5.91 18.24 9.91
N THR A 57 6.47 17.85 11.06
CA THR A 57 5.68 17.65 12.27
C THR A 57 4.95 18.92 12.69
N ASP A 58 5.62 20.08 12.66
CA ASP A 58 5.04 21.38 13.00
C ASP A 58 3.97 21.80 11.99
N THR A 59 4.10 21.40 10.73
CA THR A 59 3.09 21.63 9.68
C THR A 59 1.86 20.74 9.87
N LEU A 60 2.05 19.50 10.33
CA LEU A 60 0.98 18.52 10.50
C LEU A 60 0.27 18.62 11.86
N LEU A 61 0.97 19.09 12.90
CA LEU A 61 0.46 19.19 14.27
C LEU A 61 -0.86 19.98 14.39
N PRO A 62 -1.07 21.12 13.69
CA PRO A 62 -2.33 21.84 13.74
C PRO A 62 -3.54 21.08 13.17
N LEU A 63 -3.31 20.00 12.41
CA LEU A 63 -4.37 19.19 11.80
C LEU A 63 -4.92 18.12 12.74
N VAL A 64 -4.26 17.88 13.87
CA VAL A 64 -4.61 16.82 14.84
C VAL A 64 -4.39 17.32 16.26
N GLU A 65 -5.48 17.43 17.04
CA GLU A 65 -5.43 18.00 18.41
C GLU A 65 -4.57 17.19 19.40
N GLN A 66 -4.23 15.92 19.12
CA GLN A 66 -3.44 15.07 20.02
C GLN A 66 -2.53 14.07 19.25
N PHE A 67 -1.21 14.20 19.45
CA PHE A 67 -0.09 13.30 19.08
C PHE A 67 0.12 12.96 17.57
N PRO A 68 1.05 13.67 16.87
CA PRO A 68 1.14 13.70 15.39
C PRO A 68 1.71 12.43 14.73
N CYS A 69 2.57 11.65 15.41
CA CYS A 69 3.25 10.52 14.75
C CYS A 69 2.37 9.26 14.59
N ASN A 70 1.39 9.06 15.47
CA ASN A 70 0.59 7.83 15.47
C ASN A 70 -0.36 7.73 14.25
N HIS A 71 -0.76 8.87 13.69
CA HIS A 71 -1.70 8.93 12.57
C HIS A 71 -1.10 8.39 11.26
N ALA A 72 0.06 8.92 10.85
CA ALA A 72 0.76 8.43 9.66
C ALA A 72 1.15 6.94 9.78
N VAL A 73 1.61 6.54 10.97
CA VAL A 73 1.96 5.14 11.27
C VAL A 73 0.74 4.24 11.14
N THR A 74 -0.36 4.57 11.80
CA THR A 74 -1.57 3.73 11.77
C THR A 74 -2.18 3.69 10.38
N ALA A 75 -2.17 4.79 9.61
CA ALA A 75 -2.71 4.79 8.26
C ALA A 75 -1.87 3.99 7.25
N ALA A 76 -0.55 4.18 7.24
CA ALA A 76 0.30 3.68 6.16
C ALA A 76 1.06 2.38 6.46
N LEU A 77 1.40 2.10 7.73
CA LEU A 77 2.14 0.89 8.09
C LEU A 77 1.33 -0.40 7.82
N PRO A 78 0.02 -0.48 8.15
CA PRO A 78 -0.77 -1.65 7.79
C PRO A 78 -0.87 -1.86 6.27
N VAL A 79 -0.98 -0.78 5.49
CA VAL A 79 -0.96 -0.85 4.02
C VAL A 79 0.36 -1.45 3.55
N MET A 80 1.50 -1.01 4.08
CA MET A 80 2.82 -1.55 3.74
C MET A 80 2.90 -3.06 4.03
N ILE A 81 2.50 -3.48 5.24
CA ILE A 81 2.54 -4.88 5.67
C ILE A 81 1.64 -5.74 4.78
N LEU A 82 0.42 -5.28 4.51
CA LEU A 82 -0.52 -5.98 3.64
C LEU A 82 0.01 -6.07 2.21
N CYS A 83 0.66 -5.00 1.70
CA CYS A 83 1.32 -5.00 0.39
C CYS A 83 2.45 -6.02 0.31
N LEU A 84 3.35 -6.07 1.30
CA LEU A 84 4.45 -7.05 1.35
C LEU A 84 3.93 -8.49 1.43
N ALA A 85 3.02 -8.76 2.37
CA ALA A 85 2.44 -10.08 2.54
C ALA A 85 1.65 -10.52 1.29
N GLY A 86 0.87 -9.60 0.70
CA GLY A 86 0.09 -9.88 -0.50
C GLY A 86 0.96 -10.09 -1.73
N LEU A 87 2.09 -9.40 -1.86
CA LEU A 87 3.05 -9.63 -2.93
C LEU A 87 3.62 -11.06 -2.85
N ILE A 88 4.02 -11.51 -1.66
CA ILE A 88 4.47 -12.89 -1.44
C ILE A 88 3.36 -13.90 -1.82
N ILE A 89 2.12 -13.66 -1.40
CA ILE A 89 1.00 -14.57 -1.71
C ILE A 89 0.68 -14.57 -3.22
N CYS A 90 0.64 -13.41 -3.86
CA CYS A 90 0.34 -13.28 -5.29
C CYS A 90 1.40 -14.00 -6.16
N LEU A 91 2.67 -13.94 -5.76
CA LEU A 91 3.76 -14.60 -6.48
C LEU A 91 3.84 -16.11 -6.18
N ARG A 92 3.47 -16.55 -4.97
CA ARG A 92 3.54 -17.97 -4.59
C ARG A 92 2.32 -18.80 -4.97
N LYS A 93 1.12 -18.24 -4.94
CA LYS A 93 -0.11 -18.97 -5.29
C LYS A 93 -0.34 -18.90 -6.79
N SER A 94 -0.13 -20.03 -7.49
CA SER A 94 -0.43 -20.15 -8.92
C SER A 94 -1.92 -20.34 -9.21
N ALA A 95 -2.70 -20.89 -8.27
CA ALA A 95 -4.14 -21.11 -8.41
C ALA A 95 -4.86 -20.86 -7.08
N GLY A 96 -5.77 -19.88 -7.04
CA GLY A 96 -6.67 -19.70 -5.89
C GLY A 96 -7.14 -18.27 -5.69
N ARG A 97 -8.42 -18.13 -5.31
CA ARG A 97 -9.08 -16.85 -4.96
C ARG A 97 -8.37 -16.11 -3.81
N GLY A 98 -7.63 -16.85 -2.97
CA GLY A 98 -6.90 -16.30 -1.85
C GLY A 98 -5.82 -15.27 -2.21
N ALA A 99 -5.33 -15.25 -3.45
CA ALA A 99 -4.37 -14.24 -3.89
C ALA A 99 -4.96 -12.82 -3.91
N GLY A 100 -6.28 -12.67 -4.09
CA GLY A 100 -6.94 -11.37 -4.11
C GLY A 100 -7.32 -10.80 -2.75
N ILE A 101 -7.28 -11.60 -1.66
CA ILE A 101 -7.73 -11.17 -0.33
C ILE A 101 -6.85 -10.04 0.22
N LEU A 102 -5.53 -10.21 0.23
CA LEU A 102 -4.63 -9.19 0.76
C LEU A 102 -4.64 -7.89 -0.07
N PRO A 103 -4.67 -7.91 -1.42
CA PRO A 103 -4.92 -6.70 -2.21
C PRO A 103 -6.23 -5.99 -1.86
N VAL A 104 -7.33 -6.73 -1.66
CA VAL A 104 -8.62 -6.15 -1.25
C VAL A 104 -8.53 -5.47 0.10
N LEU A 105 -7.93 -6.14 1.09
CA LEU A 105 -7.76 -5.57 2.42
C LEU A 105 -6.85 -4.34 2.40
N ALA A 106 -5.73 -4.40 1.68
CA ALA A 106 -4.81 -3.28 1.54
C ALA A 106 -5.48 -2.08 0.87
N GLY A 107 -6.19 -2.30 -0.24
CA GLY A 107 -6.86 -1.24 -0.99
C GLY A 107 -8.01 -0.64 -0.21
N GLY A 108 -8.87 -1.47 0.39
CA GLY A 108 -10.01 -1.02 1.20
C GLY A 108 -9.58 -0.26 2.44
N TYR A 109 -8.65 -0.82 3.23
CA TYR A 109 -8.13 -0.15 4.42
C TYR A 109 -7.41 1.15 4.06
N GLY A 110 -6.53 1.13 3.06
CA GLY A 110 -5.79 2.31 2.63
C GLY A 110 -6.69 3.43 2.14
N LEU A 111 -7.75 3.13 1.37
CA LEU A 111 -8.71 4.14 0.94
C LEU A 111 -9.40 4.82 2.13
N ILE A 112 -9.85 4.03 3.10
CA ILE A 112 -10.51 4.56 4.30
C ILE A 112 -9.52 5.40 5.11
N ALA A 113 -8.34 4.85 5.41
CA ALA A 113 -7.35 5.52 6.23
C ALA A 113 -6.84 6.82 5.60
N TYR A 114 -6.53 6.82 4.29
CA TYR A 114 -5.95 7.99 3.62
C TYR A 114 -6.99 9.09 3.37
N LEU A 115 -8.28 8.74 3.21
CA LEU A 115 -9.35 9.71 3.01
C LEU A 115 -9.93 10.27 4.32
N LEU A 116 -9.85 9.53 5.42
CA LEU A 116 -10.39 9.98 6.71
C LEU A 116 -9.34 10.66 7.59
N ASP A 117 -8.07 10.27 7.46
CA ASP A 117 -7.01 10.82 8.31
C ASP A 117 -6.55 12.22 7.83
N PRO A 118 -6.63 13.27 8.66
CA PRO A 118 -6.23 14.63 8.29
C PRO A 118 -4.77 14.75 7.88
N VAL A 119 -3.86 14.00 8.51
CA VAL A 119 -2.41 14.02 8.20
C VAL A 119 -2.17 13.45 6.80
N MET A 120 -2.85 12.35 6.48
CA MET A 120 -2.75 11.75 5.14
C MET A 120 -3.34 12.67 4.07
N ARG A 121 -4.46 13.34 4.35
CA ARG A 121 -5.10 14.27 3.42
C ARG A 121 -4.26 15.50 3.09
N ALA A 122 -3.36 15.91 3.99
CA ALA A 122 -2.45 17.03 3.77
C ALA A 122 -1.31 16.71 2.77
N GLY A 123 -1.14 15.44 2.38
CA GLY A 123 -0.12 15.05 1.41
C GLY A 123 -0.44 15.49 -0.01
N ALA A 124 0.51 16.14 -0.68
CA ALA A 124 0.43 16.43 -2.10
C ALA A 124 0.33 15.15 -2.96
N GLY A 125 0.94 14.05 -2.48
CA GLY A 125 0.89 12.73 -3.11
C GLY A 125 -0.40 11.93 -2.90
N LEU A 126 -1.41 12.49 -2.21
CA LEU A 126 -2.65 11.79 -1.82
C LEU A 126 -3.33 11.14 -3.02
N TRP A 127 -3.59 11.89 -4.08
CA TRP A 127 -4.38 11.41 -5.21
C TRP A 127 -3.73 10.24 -5.94
N LEU A 128 -2.40 10.24 -6.06
CA LEU A 128 -1.66 9.09 -6.60
C LEU A 128 -1.91 7.84 -5.75
N HIS A 129 -1.82 7.96 -4.42
CA HIS A 129 -2.06 6.86 -3.50
C HIS A 129 -3.51 6.36 -3.61
N ILE A 130 -4.50 7.25 -3.64
CA ILE A 130 -5.91 6.89 -3.79
C ILE A 130 -6.16 6.11 -5.09
N VAL A 131 -5.59 6.54 -6.21
CA VAL A 131 -5.72 5.82 -7.50
C VAL A 131 -5.12 4.42 -7.40
N VAL A 132 -3.90 4.29 -6.87
CA VAL A 132 -3.22 2.99 -6.74
C VAL A 132 -3.97 2.07 -5.78
N LEU A 133 -4.47 2.58 -4.65
CA LEU A 133 -5.27 1.83 -3.67
C LEU A 133 -6.59 1.35 -4.27
N ALA A 134 -7.28 2.19 -5.06
CA ALA A 134 -8.50 1.82 -5.77
C ALA A 134 -8.24 0.73 -6.82
N LEU A 135 -7.18 0.87 -7.62
CA LEU A 135 -6.76 -0.15 -8.58
C LEU A 135 -6.41 -1.46 -7.88
N MET A 136 -5.76 -1.41 -6.73
CA MET A 136 -5.42 -2.58 -5.93
C MET A 136 -6.68 -3.31 -5.42
N LEU A 137 -7.66 -2.56 -4.93
CA LEU A 137 -8.96 -3.10 -4.51
C LEU A 137 -9.67 -3.78 -5.68
N LEU A 138 -9.78 -3.09 -6.83
CA LEU A 138 -10.44 -3.62 -8.02
C LEU A 138 -9.74 -4.86 -8.57
N ALA A 139 -8.41 -4.86 -8.64
CA ALA A 139 -7.61 -6.00 -9.09
C ALA A 139 -7.76 -7.20 -8.15
N GLY A 140 -7.80 -6.98 -6.84
CA GLY A 140 -8.06 -8.02 -5.85
C GLY A 140 -9.44 -8.64 -6.00
N VAL A 141 -10.49 -7.82 -6.13
CA VAL A 141 -11.87 -8.29 -6.40
C VAL A 141 -11.92 -9.10 -7.70
N TRP A 142 -11.28 -8.62 -8.77
CA TRP A 142 -11.24 -9.32 -10.06
C TRP A 142 -10.53 -10.68 -9.97
N THR A 143 -9.47 -10.75 -9.17
CA THR A 143 -8.74 -12.00 -8.90
C THR A 143 -9.60 -12.99 -8.12
N MET A 144 -10.37 -12.52 -7.13
CA MET A 144 -11.30 -13.36 -6.36
C MET A 144 -12.50 -13.84 -7.19
N ARG A 145 -12.95 -13.08 -8.19
CA ARG A 145 -14.07 -13.44 -9.07
C ARG A 145 -13.71 -14.44 -10.17
N ALA A 146 -12.45 -14.86 -10.29
CA ALA A 146 -12.07 -15.88 -11.27
C ALA A 146 -12.85 -17.18 -11.02
N PRO A 147 -13.48 -17.78 -12.06
CA PRO A 147 -14.12 -19.08 -11.91
C PRO A 147 -13.10 -20.11 -11.45
N HIS A 148 -13.55 -21.07 -10.64
CA HIS A 148 -12.77 -22.27 -10.37
C HIS A 148 -12.64 -22.99 -11.71
N GLU A 149 -11.51 -22.83 -12.38
CA GLU A 149 -11.01 -23.87 -13.26
C GLU A 149 -10.84 -25.09 -12.35
N THR A 150 -11.84 -25.96 -12.37
CA THR A 150 -11.79 -27.29 -11.75
C THR A 150 -10.55 -27.98 -12.30
N GLU A 151 -9.56 -28.20 -11.43
CA GLU A 151 -8.52 -29.20 -11.67
C GLU A 151 -9.16 -30.59 -11.78
#